data_AF-A0A377VWJ4-F1
#
_entry.id   AF-A0A377VWJ4-F1
#
_cell.length_a   1.000
_cell.length_b   1.000
_cell.length_c   1.000
_cell.angle_alpha   90.00
_cell.angle_beta   90.00
_cell.angle_gamma   90.00
#
_symmetry.space_group_name_H-M   'P 1'
#
loop_
_entity.id
_entity.type
_entity.pdbx_description
1 polymer ?
#
loop_
_entity_poly.entity_id
_entity_poly.type
_entity_poly.pdbx_seq_one_letter_code
_entity_poly.pdbx_strand_id
1 'polypeptide(L)'
;MAQALGAKLLTAEGQQIASGGGALETLALIDLSELDSRLADCRMTLPATSPNPLTGPQGASAVFGPQKGATAQMIDRLDTGLRHYARIIARDLDIDVLSLEGGGAAGGMGAALYAFCGAQLRPGIEIVTDALQLAERVADADLVITGEGRIDSQTIHGQSAGGGGEGGEAF
;
A
#
# COMPACT_ATOMS: atom_id res chain seq x y z
N MET A 1 -2.45 -11.91 5.04
CA MET A 1 -2.79 -10.80 5.96
C MET A 1 -4.29 -10.76 6.21
N ALA A 2 -5.13 -10.40 5.24
CA ALA A 2 -6.59 -10.28 5.43
C ALA A 2 -7.23 -11.54 6.06
N GLN A 3 -6.84 -12.74 5.62
CA GLN A 3 -7.29 -14.00 6.23
C GLN A 3 -7.00 -14.12 7.73
N ALA A 4 -5.84 -13.63 8.19
CA ALA A 4 -5.48 -13.64 9.60
C ALA A 4 -6.26 -12.59 10.42
N LEU A 5 -6.81 -11.58 9.76
CA LEU A 5 -7.69 -10.57 10.35
C LEU A 5 -9.18 -10.98 10.30
N GLY A 6 -9.49 -12.18 9.80
CA GLY A 6 -10.85 -12.73 9.76
C GLY A 6 -11.56 -12.63 8.41
N ALA A 7 -10.95 -12.03 7.38
CA ALA A 7 -11.52 -12.07 6.03
C ALA A 7 -11.50 -13.50 5.46
N LYS A 8 -12.59 -13.95 4.85
CA LYS A 8 -12.63 -15.22 4.12
C LYS A 8 -12.34 -14.96 2.66
N LEU A 9 -11.25 -15.54 2.16
CA LEU A 9 -10.88 -15.51 0.75
C LEU A 9 -11.12 -16.90 0.20
N LEU A 10 -12.22 -17.09 -0.53
CA LEU A 10 -12.78 -18.39 -0.84
C LEU A 10 -12.64 -18.74 -2.33
N THR A 11 -12.45 -20.02 -2.63
CA THR A 11 -12.54 -20.59 -3.99
C THR A 11 -14.00 -20.76 -4.41
N ALA A 12 -14.22 -21.17 -5.66
CA ALA A 12 -15.56 -21.43 -6.19
C ALA A 12 -16.29 -22.55 -5.43
N GLU A 13 -15.54 -23.47 -4.82
CA GLU A 13 -16.02 -24.57 -3.97
C GLU A 13 -16.24 -24.15 -2.51
N GLY A 14 -16.09 -22.86 -2.19
CA GLY A 14 -16.27 -22.33 -0.84
C GLY A 14 -15.14 -22.67 0.13
N GLN A 15 -13.97 -23.09 -0.35
CA GLN A 15 -12.80 -23.40 0.47
C GLN A 15 -11.87 -22.19 0.58
N GLN A 16 -11.13 -22.05 1.68
CA GLN A 16 -10.11 -20.99 1.79
C GLN A 16 -9.02 -21.18 0.71
N ILE A 17 -8.62 -20.09 0.06
CA ILE A 17 -7.49 -20.13 -0.89
C ILE A 17 -6.20 -20.52 -0.16
N ALA A 18 -5.30 -21.18 -0.88
CA ALA A 18 -3.98 -21.54 -0.37
C ALA A 18 -3.11 -20.30 -0.09
N SER A 19 -2.00 -20.50 0.62
CA SER A 19 -1.03 -19.43 0.88
C SER A 19 -0.25 -19.04 -0.38
N GLY A 20 0.06 -17.74 -0.50
CA GLY A 20 0.95 -17.19 -1.52
C GLY A 20 0.22 -16.59 -2.74
N GLY A 21 0.93 -15.76 -3.51
CA GLY A 21 0.33 -14.97 -4.59
C GLY A 21 -0.26 -15.79 -5.74
N GLY A 22 0.25 -17.01 -6.00
CA GLY A 22 -0.29 -17.90 -7.03
C GLY A 22 -1.70 -18.42 -6.71
N ALA A 23 -2.11 -18.43 -5.43
CA ALA A 23 -3.45 -18.85 -5.03
C ALA A 23 -4.52 -17.79 -5.32
N LEU A 24 -4.11 -16.55 -5.63
CA LEU A 24 -5.07 -15.49 -5.99
C LEU A 24 -5.84 -15.83 -7.27
N GLU A 25 -5.31 -16.70 -8.14
CA GLU A 25 -6.00 -17.20 -9.34
C GLU A 25 -7.28 -17.98 -9.03
N THR A 26 -7.34 -18.64 -7.87
CA THR A 26 -8.49 -19.47 -7.49
C THR A 26 -9.50 -18.70 -6.63
N LEU A 27 -9.22 -17.44 -6.28
CA LEU A 27 -10.12 -16.61 -5.49
C LEU A 27 -11.43 -16.37 -6.25
N ALA A 28 -12.55 -16.77 -5.68
CA ALA A 28 -13.87 -16.59 -6.26
C ALA A 28 -14.76 -15.64 -5.46
N LEU A 29 -14.54 -15.50 -4.15
CA LEU A 29 -15.37 -14.69 -3.25
C LEU A 29 -14.53 -14.11 -2.09
N ILE A 30 -14.77 -12.85 -1.76
CA ILE A 30 -14.33 -12.23 -0.52
C ILE A 30 -15.54 -12.04 0.40
N ASP A 31 -15.44 -12.57 1.62
CA ASP A 31 -16.44 -12.39 2.67
C ASP A 31 -15.78 -11.76 3.90
N LEU A 32 -16.33 -10.61 4.32
CA LEU A 32 -15.83 -9.82 5.46
C LEU A 32 -16.68 -9.98 6.73
N SER A 33 -17.65 -10.89 6.75
CA SER A 33 -18.58 -11.09 7.89
C SER A 33 -17.88 -11.41 9.22
N GLU A 34 -16.68 -11.99 9.17
CA GLU A 34 -15.86 -12.32 10.34
C GLU A 34 -14.58 -11.47 10.44
N LEU A 35 -14.46 -10.41 9.62
CA LEU A 35 -13.35 -9.48 9.73
C LEU A 35 -13.37 -8.79 11.10
N ASP A 36 -12.20 -8.64 11.72
CA ASP A 36 -12.05 -8.01 13.04
C ASP A 36 -12.68 -6.62 13.06
N SER A 37 -13.78 -6.47 13.82
CA SER A 37 -14.56 -5.24 13.87
C SER A 37 -13.78 -4.04 14.39
N ARG A 38 -12.72 -4.27 15.17
CA ARG A 38 -11.86 -3.19 15.71
C ARG A 38 -11.10 -2.45 14.62
N LEU A 39 -10.98 -3.03 13.42
CA LEU A 39 -10.36 -2.35 12.28
C LEU A 39 -11.18 -1.13 11.84
N ALA A 40 -12.51 -1.16 11.98
CA ALA A 40 -13.36 -0.03 11.65
C ALA A 40 -13.15 1.17 12.60
N ASP A 41 -12.75 0.91 13.84
CA ASP A 41 -12.46 1.93 14.85
C ASP A 41 -11.01 2.43 14.81
N CYS A 42 -10.17 1.81 13.97
CA CYS A 42 -8.74 2.10 13.89
C CYS A 42 -8.44 2.99 12.69
N ARG A 43 -7.87 4.17 12.93
CA ARG A 43 -7.29 4.98 11.85
C ARG A 43 -5.94 4.39 11.46
N MET A 44 -5.91 3.68 10.34
CA MET A 44 -4.69 3.12 9.78
C MET A 44 -4.09 4.05 8.72
N THR A 45 -2.80 4.34 8.82
CA THR A 45 -2.08 5.13 7.83
C THR A 45 -0.80 4.39 7.46
N LEU A 46 -0.54 4.30 6.15
CA LEU A 46 0.58 3.56 5.59
C LEU A 46 1.49 4.51 4.83
N PRO A 47 2.82 4.42 5.05
CA PRO A 47 3.75 5.17 4.25
C PRO A 47 3.70 4.65 2.81
N ALA A 48 3.31 5.52 1.88
CA ALA A 48 3.45 5.30 0.46
C ALA A 48 4.95 5.31 0.13
N THR A 49 5.54 4.13 -0.03
CA THR A 49 6.97 3.98 -0.34
C THR A 49 7.29 4.11 -1.82
N SER A 50 6.28 3.99 -2.68
CA SER A 50 6.36 4.20 -4.13
C SER A 50 4.97 4.36 -4.73
N PRO A 51 4.77 5.17 -5.80
CA PRO A 51 3.47 5.31 -6.46
C PRO A 51 3.04 4.08 -7.28
N ASN A 52 3.84 3.01 -7.33
CA ASN A 52 3.57 1.83 -8.15
C ASN A 52 2.14 1.29 -7.93
N PRO A 53 1.33 1.16 -9.00
CA PRO A 53 -0.01 0.60 -8.91
C PRO A 53 0.04 -0.91 -8.60
N LEU A 54 -1.13 -1.51 -8.38
CA LEU A 54 -1.22 -2.94 -8.05
C LEU A 54 -0.69 -3.84 -9.18
N THR A 55 -1.00 -3.52 -10.43
CA THR A 55 -0.74 -4.38 -11.61
C THR A 55 -0.15 -3.61 -12.79
N GLY A 56 0.34 -4.33 -13.78
CA GLY A 56 0.85 -3.78 -15.04
C GLY A 56 2.37 -3.61 -15.07
N PRO A 57 2.92 -2.93 -16.10
CA PRO A 57 4.36 -2.83 -16.31
C PRO A 57 5.13 -2.15 -15.16
N GLN A 58 4.46 -1.24 -14.45
CA GLN A 58 4.98 -0.59 -13.24
C GLN A 58 4.31 -1.13 -11.97
N GLY A 59 3.65 -2.28 -12.06
CA GLY A 59 2.89 -2.89 -10.98
C GLY A 59 3.75 -3.69 -10.00
N ALA A 60 3.09 -4.23 -8.97
CA ALA A 60 3.78 -4.90 -7.86
C ALA A 60 4.68 -6.07 -8.32
N SER A 61 4.16 -6.93 -9.19
CA SER A 61 4.87 -8.11 -9.70
C SER A 61 6.05 -7.72 -10.58
N ALA A 62 5.86 -6.77 -11.49
CA ALA A 62 6.89 -6.38 -12.46
C ALA A 62 8.07 -5.67 -11.79
N VAL A 63 7.79 -4.75 -10.86
CA VAL A 63 8.81 -3.89 -10.23
C VAL A 63 9.48 -4.60 -9.05
N PHE A 64 8.71 -5.25 -8.18
CA PHE A 64 9.23 -5.82 -6.94
C PHE A 64 9.37 -7.34 -6.95
N GLY A 65 8.84 -8.03 -7.97
CA GLY A 65 8.99 -9.47 -8.14
C GLY A 65 10.43 -9.93 -8.36
N PRO A 66 11.22 -9.32 -9.27
CA PRO A 66 12.58 -9.77 -9.57
C PRO A 66 13.50 -9.83 -8.35
N GLN A 67 13.48 -8.81 -7.50
CA GLN A 67 14.27 -8.75 -6.26
C GLN A 67 13.83 -9.79 -5.21
N LYS A 68 12.63 -10.37 -5.35
CA LYS A 68 12.11 -11.47 -4.52
C LYS A 68 12.32 -12.84 -5.18
N GLY A 69 13.04 -12.90 -6.30
CA GLY A 69 13.34 -14.14 -7.02
C GLY A 69 12.26 -14.59 -8.03
N ALA A 70 11.32 -13.73 -8.39
CA ALA A 70 10.31 -14.08 -9.40
C ALA A 70 10.93 -14.14 -10.80
N THR A 71 10.73 -15.24 -11.52
CA THR A 71 11.08 -15.36 -12.94
C THR A 71 10.08 -14.57 -13.80
N ALA A 72 10.41 -14.30 -15.06
CA ALA A 72 9.49 -13.62 -16.00
C ALA A 72 8.10 -14.31 -16.06
N GLN A 73 8.09 -15.64 -16.14
CA GLN A 73 6.84 -16.42 -16.11
C GLN A 73 6.07 -16.27 -14.79
N MET A 74 6.78 -16.21 -13.66
CA MET A 74 6.13 -15.97 -12.36
C MET A 74 5.55 -14.55 -12.28
N ILE A 75 6.23 -13.56 -12.85
CA ILE A 75 5.76 -12.16 -12.88
C ILE A 75 4.44 -12.07 -13.64
N ASP A 76 4.36 -12.63 -14.85
CA ASP A 76 3.13 -12.63 -15.66
C ASP A 76 1.96 -13.30 -14.94
N ARG A 77 2.27 -14.43 -14.28
CA ARG A 77 1.30 -15.20 -13.49
C ARG A 77 0.80 -14.40 -12.29
N LEU A 78 1.71 -13.85 -11.48
CA LEU A 78 1.37 -13.04 -10.31
C LEU A 78 0.62 -11.76 -10.68
N ASP A 79 1.03 -11.08 -11.75
CA ASP A 79 0.35 -9.87 -12.24
C ASP A 79 -1.09 -10.17 -12.72
N THR A 80 -1.29 -11.32 -13.35
CA THR A 80 -2.63 -11.81 -13.71
C THR A 80 -3.47 -12.15 -12.47
N GLY A 81 -2.88 -12.83 -11.48
CA GLY A 81 -3.52 -13.11 -10.20
C GLY A 81 -3.91 -11.84 -9.44
N LEU A 82 -3.06 -10.82 -9.43
CA LEU A 82 -3.35 -9.52 -8.82
C LEU A 82 -4.45 -8.75 -9.56
N ARG A 83 -4.49 -8.80 -10.91
CA ARG A 83 -5.60 -8.24 -11.70
C ARG A 83 -6.92 -8.91 -11.37
N HIS A 84 -6.90 -10.24 -11.22
CA HIS A 84 -8.07 -11.00 -10.83
C HIS A 84 -8.52 -10.63 -9.42
N TYR A 85 -7.60 -10.59 -8.46
CA TYR A 85 -7.85 -10.16 -7.09
C TYR A 85 -8.50 -8.77 -7.03
N ALA A 86 -7.98 -7.80 -7.79
CA ALA A 86 -8.53 -6.45 -7.86
C ALA A 86 -9.97 -6.42 -8.38
N ARG A 87 -10.30 -7.25 -9.39
CA ARG A 87 -11.68 -7.36 -9.88
C ARG A 87 -12.62 -7.95 -8.82
N ILE A 88 -12.16 -8.95 -8.06
CA ILE A 88 -12.95 -9.54 -6.99
C ILE A 88 -13.16 -8.51 -5.86
N ILE A 89 -12.13 -7.73 -5.51
CA ILE A 89 -12.27 -6.61 -4.56
C ILE A 89 -13.34 -5.62 -5.03
N ALA A 90 -13.24 -5.15 -6.28
CA ALA A 90 -14.21 -4.19 -6.83
C ALA A 90 -15.63 -4.76 -6.83
N ARG A 91 -15.79 -6.04 -7.16
CA ARG A 91 -17.10 -6.71 -7.19
C ARG A 91 -17.71 -6.89 -5.79
N ASP A 92 -16.92 -7.36 -4.83
CA ASP A 92 -17.42 -7.81 -3.53
C ASP A 92 -17.44 -6.71 -2.47
N LEU A 93 -16.54 -5.72 -2.58
CA LEU A 93 -16.37 -4.64 -1.61
C LEU A 93 -16.77 -3.27 -2.16
N ASP A 94 -17.03 -3.15 -3.46
CA ASP A 94 -17.30 -1.87 -4.15
C ASP A 94 -16.13 -0.86 -4.03
N ILE A 95 -14.90 -1.36 -4.08
CA ILE A 95 -13.67 -0.57 -3.94
C ILE A 95 -12.78 -0.75 -5.17
N ASP A 96 -12.42 0.35 -5.84
CA ASP A 96 -11.41 0.33 -6.91
C ASP A 96 -9.99 0.43 -6.33
N VAL A 97 -9.24 -0.67 -6.42
CA VAL A 97 -7.83 -0.75 -6.04
C VAL A 97 -6.87 -0.74 -7.24
N LEU A 98 -7.38 -0.77 -8.48
CA LEU A 98 -6.54 -0.69 -9.67
C LEU A 98 -6.05 0.74 -9.91
N SER A 99 -6.88 1.73 -9.60
CA SER A 99 -6.53 3.15 -9.69
C SER A 99 -5.75 3.67 -8.47
N LEU A 100 -5.53 2.83 -7.45
CA LEU A 100 -4.88 3.24 -6.21
C LEU A 100 -3.36 3.40 -6.41
N GLU A 101 -2.89 4.64 -6.35
CA GLU A 101 -1.45 4.94 -6.29
C GLU A 101 -0.81 4.31 -5.04
N GLY A 102 0.31 3.62 -5.24
CA GLY A 102 0.95 2.85 -4.16
C GLY A 102 0.21 1.56 -3.78
N GLY A 103 -0.87 1.20 -4.48
CA GLY A 103 -1.58 -0.07 -4.26
C GLY A 103 -0.67 -1.29 -4.41
N GLY A 104 0.39 -1.20 -5.22
CA GLY A 104 1.38 -2.26 -5.42
C GLY A 104 2.41 -2.42 -4.30
N ALA A 105 2.43 -1.52 -3.32
CA ALA A 105 3.37 -1.56 -2.22
C ALA A 105 3.37 -2.92 -1.50
N ALA A 106 4.59 -3.38 -1.16
CA ALA A 106 4.84 -4.67 -0.51
C ALA A 106 4.21 -5.90 -1.21
N GLY A 107 4.01 -5.85 -2.53
CA GLY A 107 3.43 -6.97 -3.29
C GLY A 107 1.90 -6.96 -3.33
N GLY A 108 1.29 -5.77 -3.30
CA GLY A 108 -0.17 -5.61 -3.29
C GLY A 108 -0.78 -5.49 -1.89
N MET A 109 0.05 -5.39 -0.85
CA MET A 109 -0.45 -5.19 0.52
C MET A 109 -1.02 -3.79 0.71
N GLY A 110 -0.53 -2.77 -0.03
CA GLY A 110 -1.12 -1.43 -0.04
C GLY A 110 -2.59 -1.47 -0.44
N ALA A 111 -2.91 -2.14 -1.55
CA ALA A 111 -4.29 -2.36 -1.98
C ALA A 111 -5.12 -3.16 -0.96
N ALA A 112 -4.55 -4.20 -0.35
CA ALA A 112 -5.26 -5.00 0.65
C ALA A 112 -5.55 -4.21 1.93
N LEU A 113 -4.62 -3.41 2.44
CA LEU A 113 -4.87 -2.59 3.63
C LEU A 113 -5.86 -1.47 3.35
N TYR A 114 -5.80 -0.87 2.16
CA TYR A 114 -6.81 0.10 1.71
C TYR A 114 -8.20 -0.52 1.66
N ALA A 115 -8.36 -1.63 0.94
CA ALA A 115 -9.68 -2.24 0.72
C ALA A 115 -10.27 -2.92 1.96
N PHE A 116 -9.45 -3.59 2.78
CA PHE A 116 -9.95 -4.40 3.90
C PHE A 116 -9.92 -3.65 5.23
N CYS A 117 -9.02 -2.68 5.40
CA CYS A 117 -8.82 -2.01 6.69
C CYS A 117 -9.12 -0.50 6.62
N GLY A 118 -9.58 0.02 5.47
CA GLY A 118 -9.82 1.46 5.29
C GLY A 118 -8.56 2.31 5.44
N ALA A 119 -7.38 1.71 5.25
CA ALA A 119 -6.12 2.40 5.49
C ALA A 119 -5.86 3.49 4.46
N GLN A 120 -5.29 4.61 4.89
CA GLN A 120 -4.88 5.69 3.99
C GLN A 120 -3.40 5.54 3.62
N LEU A 121 -3.08 5.69 2.34
CA LEU A 121 -1.70 5.78 1.88
C LEU A 121 -1.29 7.25 1.90
N ARG A 122 -0.21 7.58 2.61
CA ARG A 122 0.31 8.95 2.75
C ARG A 122 1.82 8.96 2.62
N PRO A 123 2.45 10.07 2.17
CA PRO A 123 3.90 10.19 2.19
C PRO A 123 4.45 9.91 3.60
N GLY A 124 5.47 9.05 3.68
CA GLY A 124 6.00 8.63 4.98
C GLY A 124 6.50 9.79 5.86
N ILE A 125 7.06 10.82 5.22
CA ILE A 125 7.50 12.03 5.90
C ILE A 125 6.32 12.73 6.60
N GLU A 126 5.18 12.89 5.93
CA GLU A 126 4.00 13.53 6.52
C GLU A 126 3.47 12.76 7.73
N ILE A 127 3.45 11.42 7.65
CA ILE A 127 3.01 10.57 8.77
C ILE A 127 3.87 10.85 10.01
N VAL A 128 5.19 10.90 9.82
CA VAL A 128 6.14 11.14 10.92
C VAL A 128 6.04 12.57 11.43
N THR A 129 5.99 13.58 10.54
CA THR A 129 5.92 14.98 10.94
C THR A 129 4.62 15.29 11.69
N ASP A 130 3.49 14.73 11.25
CA ASP A 130 2.20 14.88 11.93
C ASP A 130 2.23 14.20 13.30
N ALA A 131 2.72 12.96 13.37
CA ALA A 131 2.77 12.19 14.61
C ALA A 131 3.68 12.84 15.67
N LEU A 132 4.75 13.49 15.24
CA LEU A 132 5.67 14.21 16.12
C LEU A 132 5.24 15.67 16.38
N GLN A 133 4.15 16.13 15.75
CA GLN A 133 3.71 17.52 15.74
C GLN A 133 4.85 18.47 15.37
N LEU A 134 5.67 18.09 14.38
CA LEU A 134 6.93 18.78 14.08
C LEU A 134 6.70 20.25 13.77
N ALA A 135 5.62 20.58 13.03
CA ALA A 135 5.25 21.95 12.72
C ALA A 135 5.06 22.82 13.97
N GLU A 136 4.38 22.30 15.01
CA GLU A 136 4.19 23.02 16.28
C GLU A 136 5.51 23.19 17.03
N ARG A 137 6.41 22.21 16.95
CA ARG A 137 7.69 22.22 17.66
C ARG A 137 8.72 23.17 17.06
N VAL A 138 8.64 23.42 15.76
CA VAL A 138 9.59 24.30 15.05
C VAL A 138 9.06 25.72 14.86
N ALA A 139 7.79 25.98 15.15
CA ALA A 139 7.16 27.28 14.94
C ALA A 139 7.90 28.43 15.64
N ASP A 140 8.36 28.20 16.88
CA ASP A 140 9.08 29.18 17.69
C ASP A 140 10.61 28.94 17.73
N ALA A 141 11.14 28.10 16.84
CA ALA A 141 12.57 27.78 16.85
C ALA A 141 13.39 28.90 16.20
N ASP A 142 14.41 29.40 16.90
CA ASP A 142 15.39 30.35 16.33
C ASP A 142 16.26 29.72 15.22
N LEU A 143 16.46 28.40 15.30
CA LEU A 143 17.24 27.61 14.34
C LEU A 143 16.81 26.14 14.40
N VAL A 144 16.51 25.54 13.24
CA VAL A 144 16.34 24.08 13.12
C VAL A 144 17.44 23.52 12.22
N ILE A 145 18.09 22.46 12.71
CA ILE A 145 19.15 21.73 12.02
C ILE A 145 18.62 20.33 11.72
N THR A 146 18.68 19.92 10.45
CA THR A 146 18.28 18.59 9.98
C THR A 146 19.37 18.01 9.06
N GLY A 147 19.29 16.72 8.76
CA GLY A 147 20.20 16.05 7.84
C GLY A 147 19.82 14.61 7.56
N GLU A 148 20.31 14.06 6.45
CA GLU A 148 20.16 12.66 6.09
C GLU A 148 21.51 12.05 5.70
N GLY A 149 21.67 10.74 5.89
CA GLY A 149 22.95 10.04 5.73
C GLY A 149 23.31 9.64 4.30
N ARG A 150 22.43 9.83 3.32
CA ARG A 150 22.65 9.44 1.91
C ARG A 150 21.66 10.13 0.97
N ILE A 151 22.17 10.75 -0.08
CA ILE A 151 21.40 11.29 -1.20
C ILE A 151 21.58 10.34 -2.39
N ASP A 152 20.48 9.81 -2.92
CA ASP A 152 20.45 9.11 -4.21
C ASP A 152 19.34 9.68 -5.11
N SER A 153 19.18 9.13 -6.31
CA SER A 153 18.20 9.65 -7.28
C SER A 153 16.73 9.54 -6.82
N GLN A 154 16.43 8.78 -5.76
CA GLN A 154 15.09 8.71 -5.17
C GLN A 154 14.85 9.81 -4.12
N THR A 155 15.91 10.39 -3.53
CA THR A 155 15.83 11.52 -2.58
C THR A 155 15.15 12.75 -3.18
N ILE A 156 15.33 12.99 -4.48
CA ILE A 156 14.78 14.15 -5.20
C ILE A 156 13.23 14.17 -5.17
N HIS A 157 12.59 13.03 -4.90
CA HIS A 157 11.13 12.86 -4.90
C HIS A 157 10.50 12.88 -3.49
N GLY A 158 11.17 13.47 -2.49
CA GLY A 158 10.51 13.84 -1.23
C GLY A 158 10.66 12.86 -0.06
N GLN A 159 11.60 11.92 -0.13
CA GLN A 159 12.06 11.24 1.08
C GLN A 159 13.19 12.08 1.69
N SER A 160 12.82 12.91 2.66
CA SER A 160 13.69 13.56 3.67
C SER A 160 14.54 14.79 3.31
N ALA A 161 14.68 15.19 2.04
CA ALA A 161 15.40 16.44 1.69
C ALA A 161 14.78 17.29 0.57
N GLY A 162 13.44 17.26 0.42
CA GLY A 162 12.70 18.01 -0.60
C GLY A 162 11.62 18.98 -0.07
N GLY A 163 11.59 19.27 1.24
CA GLY A 163 10.71 20.29 1.81
C GLY A 163 11.27 21.69 1.63
N GLY A 164 11.44 22.13 0.38
CA GLY A 164 12.06 23.41 0.05
C GLY A 164 11.42 24.05 -1.17
N GLY A 165 10.35 24.80 -0.93
CA GLY A 165 9.90 25.87 -1.82
C GLY A 165 8.76 25.53 -2.78
N GLU A 166 7.54 25.37 -2.26
CA GLU A 166 6.31 25.88 -2.90
C GLU A 166 5.18 25.88 -1.86
N GLY A 167 4.99 27.04 -1.24
CA GLY A 167 4.07 27.22 -0.11
C GLY A 167 4.34 28.52 0.62
N GLY A 168 4.58 29.60 -0.15
CA GLY A 168 4.43 30.94 0.40
C GLY A 168 2.95 31.21 0.58
N GLU A 169 2.42 30.86 1.75
CA GLU A 169 1.38 31.56 2.51
C GLU A 169 1.03 30.71 3.75
N ALA A 170 0.96 31.38 4.90
CA ALA A 170 0.75 30.86 6.26
C ALA A 170 1.97 30.22 6.95
N PHE A 171 2.99 31.04 7.20
CA PHE A 171 3.57 31.16 8.54
C PHE A 171 3.45 32.63 8.97
#